data_AF-E1ZCN0-F1
#
_entry.id   AF-E1ZCN0-F1
#
_cell.length_a   1.000
_cell.length_b   1.000
_cell.length_c   1.000
_cell.angle_alpha   90.00
_cell.angle_beta   90.00
_cell.angle_gamma   90.00
#
_symmetry.space_group_name_H-M   'P 1'
#
loop_
_entity.id
_entity.type
_entity.pdbx_description
1 polymer ?
#
loop_
_entity_poly.entity_id
_entity_poly.type
_entity_poly.pdbx_seq_one_letter_code
_entity_poly.pdbx_strand_id
1 'polypeptide(L)'
;PCAFLRPGQSFEGGQRVAHHHGAIPKQETWEVKAVIQHYDPAKGYVAGTMEGGNVPDMPAPVTTFFEGEVIDNRNFTFFTADWDACADTDFLHWSKFGPFRQLHAQVVRHGGRCPALAAHPYVYMRWKEQFFVRGSECRLTIAGFYYLAINRASGKVTGYYFDPSSSPDQKLELTPVRAGPAGFAFPHYELA
;
A
#
# COMPACT_ATOMS: atom_id res chain seq x y z
N PRO A 1 14.77 0.27 9.98
CA PRO A 1 13.53 1.01 10.30
C PRO A 1 13.24 2.10 9.25
N CYS A 2 11.96 2.35 8.90
CA CYS A 2 11.56 3.42 7.97
C CYS A 2 10.84 4.54 8.75
N ALA A 3 11.37 5.77 8.74
CA ALA A 3 10.80 6.87 9.51
C ALA A 3 9.37 7.25 9.07
N PHE A 4 9.04 7.00 7.80
CA PHE A 4 7.74 7.30 7.21
C PHE A 4 6.64 6.30 7.59
N LEU A 5 6.94 5.23 8.31
CA LEU A 5 5.92 4.32 8.86
C LEU A 5 5.52 4.67 10.29
N ARG A 6 5.97 5.82 10.82
CA ARG A 6 5.58 6.23 12.18
C ARG A 6 4.09 6.63 12.22
N PRO A 7 3.39 6.34 13.33
CA PRO A 7 2.05 6.85 13.57
C PRO A 7 1.95 8.36 13.35
N GLY A 8 0.88 8.79 12.69
CA GLY A 8 0.61 10.17 12.30
C GLY A 8 1.17 10.57 10.92
N GLN A 9 2.07 9.78 10.31
CA GLN A 9 2.57 10.11 8.97
C GLN A 9 1.41 10.04 7.95
N SER A 10 1.21 11.15 7.24
CA SER A 10 0.23 11.26 6.16
C SER A 10 0.91 11.21 4.79
N PHE A 11 0.20 10.70 3.80
CA PHE A 11 0.61 10.64 2.40
C PHE A 11 -0.53 11.07 1.50
N GLU A 12 -0.20 11.72 0.39
CA GLU A 12 -1.15 12.18 -0.60
C GLU A 12 -0.65 11.86 -2.01
N GLY A 13 -1.58 11.62 -2.93
CA GLY A 13 -1.29 11.37 -4.33
C GLY A 13 -2.51 10.85 -5.05
N GLY A 14 -2.34 9.85 -5.91
CA GLY A 14 -3.48 9.33 -6.66
C GLY A 14 -3.35 7.90 -7.15
N GLN A 15 -4.51 7.34 -7.47
CA GLN A 15 -4.67 6.01 -8.03
C GLN A 15 -5.19 6.11 -9.47
N ARG A 16 -4.42 5.54 -10.40
CA ARG A 16 -4.85 5.42 -11.80
C ARG A 16 -5.76 4.22 -11.93
N VAL A 17 -7.01 4.46 -12.30
CA VAL A 17 -8.01 3.43 -12.56
C VAL A 17 -8.27 3.37 -14.06
N ALA A 18 -8.28 2.17 -14.63
CA ALA A 18 -8.71 1.94 -16.00
C ALA A 18 -10.14 1.39 -15.97
N HIS A 19 -11.09 2.12 -16.56
CA HIS A 19 -12.43 1.59 -16.76
C HIS A 19 -12.51 0.85 -18.09
N HIS A 20 -12.92 -0.42 -18.05
CA HIS A 20 -13.32 -1.18 -19.23
C HIS A 20 -14.86 -1.15 -19.40
N HIS A 21 -15.43 0.05 -19.58
CA HIS A 21 -16.81 0.20 -20.02
C HIS A 21 -16.85 1.07 -21.28
N GLY A 22 -16.99 0.41 -22.45
CA GLY A 22 -17.08 1.05 -23.77
C GLY A 22 -15.84 0.86 -24.65
N ALA A 23 -15.93 1.37 -25.89
CA ALA A 23 -14.93 1.21 -26.95
C ALA A 23 -13.65 2.06 -26.76
N ILE A 24 -13.61 2.94 -25.74
CA ILE A 24 -12.48 3.83 -25.47
C ILE A 24 -12.08 3.69 -24.00
N PRO A 25 -10.85 3.23 -23.69
CA PRO A 25 -10.35 3.23 -22.33
C PRO A 25 -10.22 4.67 -21.83
N LYS A 26 -11.05 5.06 -20.86
CA LYS A 26 -10.87 6.32 -20.14
C LYS A 26 -10.06 6.02 -18.89
N GLN A 27 -8.86 6.58 -18.84
CA GLN A 27 -8.03 6.53 -17.65
C GLN A 27 -8.43 7.66 -16.72
N GLU A 28 -8.83 7.30 -15.51
CA GLU A 28 -9.16 8.26 -14.47
C GLU A 28 -8.12 8.17 -13.35
N THR A 29 -7.86 9.29 -12.69
CA THR A 29 -6.98 9.33 -11.51
C THR A 29 -7.81 9.80 -10.34
N TRP A 30 -7.94 8.95 -9.34
CA TRP A 30 -8.60 9.30 -8.09
C TRP A 30 -7.58 9.89 -7.14
N GLU A 31 -7.99 10.91 -6.39
CA GLU A 31 -7.17 11.47 -5.33
C GLU A 31 -7.16 10.48 -4.17
N VAL A 32 -5.98 10.22 -3.62
CA VAL A 32 -5.84 9.30 -2.50
C VAL A 32 -5.03 9.94 -1.40
N LYS A 33 -5.55 9.84 -0.17
CA LYS A 33 -4.86 10.19 1.06
C LYS A 33 -4.75 8.97 1.96
N ALA A 34 -3.57 8.73 2.51
CA ALA A 34 -3.35 7.65 3.48
C ALA A 34 -2.73 8.19 4.75
N VAL A 35 -3.13 7.67 5.90
CA VAL A 35 -2.57 8.05 7.21
C VAL A 35 -2.19 6.79 7.96
N ILE A 36 -0.93 6.71 8.39
CA ILE A 36 -0.47 5.63 9.27
C ILE A 36 -0.94 5.93 10.68
N GLN A 37 -1.72 5.04 11.27
CA GLN A 37 -2.23 5.17 12.63
C GLN A 37 -1.47 4.29 13.61
N HIS A 38 -0.95 3.15 13.15
CA HIS A 38 -0.20 2.22 14.00
C HIS A 38 0.91 1.53 13.21
N TYR A 39 2.03 1.25 13.87
CA TYR A 39 3.15 0.50 13.31
C TYR A 39 3.88 -0.29 14.41
N ASP A 40 3.89 -1.61 14.27
CA ASP A 40 4.60 -2.55 15.12
C ASP A 40 5.67 -3.28 14.29
N PRO A 41 6.95 -2.84 14.34
CA PRO A 41 8.03 -3.48 13.60
C PRO A 41 8.36 -4.88 14.11
N ALA A 42 8.00 -5.24 15.35
CA ALA A 42 8.29 -6.57 15.89
C ALA A 42 7.38 -7.63 15.25
N LYS A 43 6.12 -7.25 14.98
CA LYS A 43 5.13 -8.09 14.29
C LYS A 43 5.10 -7.90 12.77
N GLY A 44 5.86 -6.94 12.23
CA GLY A 44 5.80 -6.58 10.82
C GLY A 44 4.43 -6.03 10.43
N TYR A 45 3.78 -5.29 11.33
CA TYR A 45 2.40 -4.84 11.17
C TYR A 45 2.32 -3.31 11.05
N VAL A 46 1.45 -2.83 10.16
CA VAL A 46 1.11 -1.41 9.99
C VAL A 46 -0.40 -1.29 9.77
N ALA A 47 -1.03 -0.26 10.29
CA ALA A 47 -2.45 -0.01 10.06
C ALA A 47 -2.75 1.47 9.96
N GLY A 48 -3.87 1.78 9.33
CA GLY A 48 -4.24 3.16 9.07
C GLY A 48 -5.52 3.29 8.28
N THR A 49 -5.75 4.50 7.77
CA THR A 49 -6.89 4.79 6.90
C THR A 49 -6.44 5.21 5.52
N MET A 50 -7.21 4.82 4.51
CA MET A 50 -7.10 5.32 3.15
C MET A 50 -8.39 6.06 2.79
N GLU A 51 -8.26 7.20 2.14
CA GLU A 51 -9.36 8.03 1.70
C GLU A 51 -9.27 8.24 0.19
N GLY A 52 -10.33 7.87 -0.52
CA GLY A 52 -10.51 8.13 -1.94
C GLY A 52 -11.38 9.36 -2.15
N GLY A 53 -10.81 10.38 -2.79
CA GLY A 53 -11.51 11.58 -3.25
C GLY A 53 -12.07 11.41 -4.66
N ASN A 54 -13.10 12.19 -4.99
CA ASN A 54 -13.75 12.22 -6.31
C ASN A 54 -14.28 10.85 -6.79
N VAL A 55 -14.74 10.03 -5.85
CA VAL A 55 -15.41 8.76 -6.17
C VAL A 55 -16.74 9.05 -6.88
N PRO A 56 -17.03 8.42 -8.04
CA PRO A 56 -18.28 8.63 -8.76
C PRO A 56 -19.52 8.44 -7.88
N ASP A 57 -20.50 9.32 -8.04
CA ASP A 57 -21.78 9.31 -7.32
C ASP A 57 -21.69 9.51 -5.80
N MET A 58 -20.52 9.88 -5.26
CA MET A 58 -20.34 10.15 -3.83
C MET A 58 -20.20 11.66 -3.55
N PRO A 59 -21.01 12.25 -2.66
CA PRO A 59 -20.95 13.68 -2.34
C PRO A 59 -19.77 14.04 -1.42
N ALA A 60 -19.07 13.04 -0.89
CA ALA A 60 -17.93 13.21 0.02
C ALA A 60 -16.91 12.08 -0.19
N PRO A 61 -15.66 12.25 0.29
CA PRO A 61 -14.65 11.20 0.21
C PRO A 61 -15.08 9.90 0.90
N VAL A 62 -14.66 8.78 0.31
CA VAL A 62 -14.84 7.43 0.86
C VAL A 62 -13.61 7.10 1.69
N THR A 63 -13.81 6.61 2.92
CA THR A 63 -12.71 6.28 3.83
C THR A 63 -12.79 4.82 4.24
N THR A 64 -11.66 4.13 4.17
CA THR A 64 -11.51 2.73 4.56
C THR A 64 -10.41 2.60 5.61
N PHE A 65 -10.53 1.58 6.45
CA PHE A 65 -9.46 1.15 7.34
C PHE A 65 -8.68 0.01 6.69
N PHE A 66 -7.35 0.07 6.76
CA PHE A 66 -6.49 -1.00 6.28
C PHE A 66 -5.58 -1.54 7.38
N GLU A 67 -5.27 -2.82 7.24
CA GLU A 67 -4.17 -3.48 7.92
C GLU A 67 -3.12 -3.87 6.90
N GLY A 68 -1.87 -3.94 7.34
CA GLY A 68 -0.75 -4.12 6.44
C GLY A 68 0.37 -4.95 7.02
N GLU A 69 0.97 -5.70 6.12
CA GLU A 69 2.11 -6.58 6.36
C GLU A 69 3.37 -5.90 5.83
N VAL A 70 4.41 -5.84 6.65
CA VAL A 70 5.73 -5.35 6.26
C VAL A 70 6.62 -6.55 5.94
N ILE A 71 7.14 -6.60 4.72
CA ILE A 71 8.01 -7.69 4.29
C ILE A 71 9.37 -7.54 4.99
N ASP A 72 9.69 -8.49 5.86
CA ASP A 72 10.84 -8.41 6.77
C ASP A 72 11.66 -9.71 6.86
N ASN A 73 11.30 -10.75 6.09
CA ASN A 73 11.83 -12.12 6.12
C ASN A 73 11.55 -12.93 7.39
N ARG A 74 10.94 -12.32 8.41
CA ARG A 74 10.67 -12.93 9.72
C ARG A 74 9.19 -13.26 9.86
N ASN A 75 8.36 -12.21 9.86
CA ASN A 75 6.92 -12.30 9.98
C ASN A 75 6.29 -12.53 8.61
N PHE A 76 6.77 -11.79 7.60
CA PHE A 76 6.23 -11.82 6.25
C PHE A 76 7.31 -11.94 5.18
N THR A 77 7.01 -12.70 4.13
CA THR A 77 7.86 -12.91 2.96
C THR A 77 7.23 -12.30 1.70
N PHE A 78 7.97 -12.24 0.59
CA PHE A 78 7.41 -11.80 -0.69
C PHE A 78 6.31 -12.71 -1.24
N PHE A 79 6.16 -13.93 -0.71
CA PHE A 79 5.00 -14.77 -1.02
C PHE A 79 3.85 -14.47 -0.07
N THR A 80 2.68 -14.19 -0.66
CA THR A 80 1.48 -13.80 0.08
C THR A 80 0.78 -15.03 0.66
N ALA A 81 0.57 -16.07 -0.15
CA ALA A 81 -0.09 -17.33 0.26
C ALA A 81 -1.49 -17.16 0.89
N ASP A 82 -2.15 -16.06 0.55
CA ASP A 82 -3.52 -15.69 0.92
C ASP A 82 -4.09 -14.73 -0.16
N TRP A 83 -5.34 -14.30 -0.02
CA TRP A 83 -6.01 -13.28 -0.85
C TRP A 83 -5.95 -13.59 -2.35
N ASP A 84 -6.12 -14.87 -2.71
CA ASP A 84 -6.04 -15.40 -4.07
C ASP A 84 -4.72 -15.11 -4.81
N ALA A 85 -3.66 -14.76 -4.08
CA ALA A 85 -2.33 -14.53 -4.62
C ALA A 85 -1.41 -15.75 -4.41
N CYS A 86 -1.03 -16.40 -5.51
CA CYS A 86 0.02 -17.41 -5.52
C CYS A 86 1.39 -16.79 -5.85
N ALA A 87 2.46 -17.60 -5.78
CA ALA A 87 3.82 -17.14 -6.04
C ALA A 87 4.00 -16.49 -7.43
N ASP A 88 3.31 -16.99 -8.46
CA ASP A 88 3.35 -16.39 -9.80
C ASP A 88 2.69 -15.01 -9.82
N THR A 89 1.54 -14.85 -9.15
CA THR A 89 0.87 -13.56 -8.96
C THR A 89 1.78 -12.59 -8.20
N ASP A 90 2.42 -13.05 -7.13
CA ASP A 90 3.36 -12.27 -6.33
C ASP A 90 4.50 -11.77 -7.22
N PHE A 91 5.16 -12.65 -7.97
CA PHE A 91 6.26 -12.26 -8.85
C PHE A 91 5.82 -11.30 -9.95
N LEU A 92 4.65 -11.51 -10.54
CA LEU A 92 4.08 -10.61 -11.53
C LEU A 92 3.93 -9.18 -10.97
N HIS A 93 3.45 -9.05 -9.73
CA HIS A 93 3.25 -7.74 -9.10
C HIS A 93 4.54 -7.14 -8.57
N TRP A 94 5.38 -7.91 -7.87
CA TRP A 94 6.66 -7.42 -7.37
C TRP A 94 7.61 -6.98 -8.49
N SER A 95 7.54 -7.61 -9.67
CA SER A 95 8.36 -7.24 -10.84
C SER A 95 8.00 -5.87 -11.44
N LYS A 96 6.82 -5.31 -11.12
CA LYS A 96 6.43 -3.95 -11.53
C LYS A 96 7.27 -2.88 -10.83
N PHE A 97 7.83 -3.20 -9.67
CA PHE A 97 8.73 -2.29 -8.94
C PHE A 97 10.16 -2.41 -9.49
N GLY A 98 10.63 -1.38 -10.20
CA GLY A 98 12.00 -1.34 -10.74
C GLY A 98 13.11 -1.78 -9.75
N PRO A 99 13.10 -1.30 -8.49
CA PRO A 99 14.08 -1.72 -7.48
C PRO A 99 14.03 -3.21 -7.11
N PHE A 100 12.88 -3.88 -7.25
CA PHE A 100 12.74 -5.31 -6.92
C PHE A 100 13.59 -6.22 -7.80
N ARG A 101 13.99 -5.77 -9.00
CA ARG A 101 14.87 -6.52 -9.90
C ARG A 101 16.16 -6.98 -9.22
N GLN A 102 16.70 -6.19 -8.29
CA GLN A 102 17.92 -6.54 -7.54
C GLN A 102 17.69 -7.66 -6.51
N LEU A 103 16.45 -7.86 -6.08
CA LEU A 103 16.06 -8.84 -5.07
C LEU A 103 15.57 -10.15 -5.69
N HIS A 104 15.01 -10.10 -6.91
CA HIS A 104 14.29 -11.20 -7.55
C HIS A 104 14.99 -12.56 -7.44
N ALA A 105 16.26 -12.66 -7.86
CA ALA A 105 16.99 -13.93 -7.83
C ALA A 105 17.14 -14.51 -6.42
N GLN A 106 17.33 -13.66 -5.41
CA GLN A 106 17.42 -14.07 -4.01
C GLN A 106 16.05 -14.51 -3.48
N VAL A 107 14.98 -13.79 -3.84
CA VAL A 107 13.60 -14.12 -3.45
C VAL A 107 13.20 -15.50 -3.96
N VAL A 108 13.50 -15.81 -5.23
CA VAL A 108 13.29 -17.14 -5.81
C VAL A 108 14.10 -18.19 -5.04
N ARG A 109 15.41 -17.96 -4.89
CA ARG A 109 16.33 -18.93 -4.27
C ARG A 109 15.97 -19.26 -2.82
N HIS A 110 15.43 -18.30 -2.07
CA HIS A 110 15.15 -18.41 -0.64
C HIS A 110 13.66 -18.49 -0.31
N GLY A 111 12.83 -18.92 -1.27
CA GLY A 111 11.41 -19.20 -1.04
C GLY A 111 10.65 -17.99 -0.49
N GLY A 112 10.77 -16.84 -1.14
CA GLY A 112 10.08 -15.60 -0.77
C GLY A 112 10.92 -14.68 0.14
N ARG A 113 12.06 -15.14 0.67
CA ARG A 113 12.95 -14.32 1.53
C ARG A 113 14.10 -13.70 0.74
N CYS A 114 14.65 -12.59 1.24
CA CYS A 114 15.83 -11.97 0.64
C CYS A 114 16.80 -11.46 1.73
N PRO A 115 17.99 -12.06 1.90
CA PRO A 115 18.97 -11.62 2.90
C PRO A 115 19.39 -10.13 2.77
N ALA A 116 19.37 -9.58 1.56
CA ALA A 116 19.74 -8.19 1.30
C ALA A 116 18.64 -7.16 1.63
N LEU A 117 17.42 -7.62 1.99
CA LEU A 117 16.24 -6.76 2.18
C LEU A 117 16.42 -5.69 3.26
N ALA A 118 17.11 -6.03 4.36
CA ALA A 118 17.30 -5.11 5.49
C ALA A 118 18.08 -3.85 5.09
N ALA A 119 19.06 -3.99 4.19
CA ALA A 119 19.88 -2.89 3.67
C ALA A 119 19.30 -2.25 2.41
N HIS A 120 18.24 -2.82 1.83
CA HIS A 120 17.65 -2.32 0.59
C HIS A 120 16.98 -0.94 0.80
N PRO A 121 17.08 -0.01 -0.17
CA PRO A 121 16.54 1.36 -0.02
C PRO A 121 15.01 1.43 0.04
N TYR A 122 14.31 0.31 -0.17
CA TYR A 122 12.86 0.22 -0.12
C TYR A 122 12.40 -0.72 0.98
N VAL A 123 11.28 -0.38 1.61
CA VAL A 123 10.47 -1.31 2.40
C VAL A 123 9.30 -1.74 1.53
N TYR A 124 9.08 -3.05 1.43
CA TYR A 124 7.94 -3.63 0.73
C TYR A 124 6.85 -3.95 1.74
N MET A 125 5.60 -3.81 1.33
CA MET A 125 4.44 -4.05 2.17
C MET A 125 3.27 -4.58 1.37
N ARG A 126 2.30 -5.19 2.04
CA ARG A 126 0.96 -5.40 1.51
C ARG A 126 -0.06 -4.69 2.38
N TRP A 127 -0.99 -3.94 1.81
CA TRP A 127 -2.09 -3.31 2.57
C TRP A 127 -3.43 -3.89 2.13
N LYS A 128 -4.21 -4.38 3.08
CA LYS A 128 -5.53 -4.95 2.90
C LYS A 128 -6.55 -4.05 3.59
N GLU A 129 -7.45 -3.47 2.80
CA GLU A 129 -8.62 -2.75 3.33
C GLU A 129 -9.57 -3.76 3.97
N GLN A 130 -10.04 -3.44 5.18
CA GLN A 130 -10.85 -4.33 6.01
C GLN A 130 -12.33 -3.92 5.97
N PHE A 131 -12.60 -2.62 6.14
CA PHE A 131 -13.96 -2.09 6.17
C PHE A 131 -14.00 -0.60 5.83
N PHE A 132 -15.18 -0.13 5.43
CA PHE A 132 -15.47 1.28 5.25
C PHE A 132 -15.66 1.95 6.61
N VAL A 133 -14.92 3.03 6.84
CA VAL A 133 -15.15 3.97 7.95
C VAL A 133 -16.24 4.97 7.55
N ARG A 134 -16.25 5.39 6.28
CA ARG A 134 -17.24 6.29 5.69
C ARG A 134 -17.47 5.97 4.22
N GLY A 135 -18.71 6.11 3.74
CA GLY A 135 -19.03 5.97 2.32
C GLY A 135 -19.25 4.52 1.88
N SER A 136 -19.73 3.64 2.78
CA SER A 136 -20.02 2.24 2.48
C SER A 136 -21.10 2.05 1.41
N GLU A 137 -21.88 3.09 1.12
CA GLU A 137 -22.85 3.15 0.05
C GLU A 137 -22.22 3.31 -1.34
N CYS A 138 -20.91 3.57 -1.42
CA CYS A 138 -20.22 3.62 -2.71
C CYS A 138 -20.18 2.23 -3.37
N ARG A 139 -20.11 2.21 -4.70
CA ARG A 139 -20.05 0.97 -5.49
C ARG A 139 -18.61 0.44 -5.67
N LEU A 140 -17.68 0.88 -4.82
CA LEU A 140 -16.29 0.44 -4.87
C LEU A 140 -16.11 -0.89 -4.13
N THR A 141 -15.27 -1.75 -4.70
CA THR A 141 -14.81 -2.96 -4.02
C THR A 141 -13.54 -2.68 -3.21
N ILE A 142 -13.47 -3.28 -2.03
CA ILE A 142 -12.27 -3.32 -1.18
C ILE A 142 -11.80 -4.77 -0.94
N ALA A 143 -12.26 -5.71 -1.77
CA ALA A 143 -12.02 -7.14 -1.60
C ALA A 143 -10.54 -7.50 -1.78
N GLY A 144 -9.84 -6.80 -2.68
CA GLY A 144 -8.43 -7.01 -2.95
C GLY A 144 -7.50 -6.38 -1.92
N PHE A 145 -6.23 -6.29 -2.30
CA PHE A 145 -5.16 -5.69 -1.52
C PHE A 145 -4.14 -4.99 -2.41
N TYR A 146 -3.24 -4.21 -1.82
CA TYR A 146 -2.19 -3.50 -2.51
C TYR A 146 -0.84 -4.17 -2.27
N TYR A 147 -0.06 -4.36 -3.32
CA TYR A 147 1.39 -4.50 -3.23
C TYR A 147 1.99 -3.10 -3.14
N LEU A 148 2.89 -2.83 -2.18
CA LEU A 148 3.51 -1.50 -2.03
C LEU A 148 5.02 -1.57 -1.86
N ALA A 149 5.69 -0.50 -2.28
CA ALA A 149 7.08 -0.21 -1.94
C ALA A 149 7.21 1.27 -1.52
N ILE A 150 7.78 1.51 -0.35
CA ILE A 150 8.13 2.86 0.14
C ILE A 150 9.64 3.05 0.11
N ASN A 151 10.09 4.14 -0.50
CA ASN A 151 11.49 4.53 -0.47
C ASN A 151 11.86 5.06 0.92
N ARG A 152 12.89 4.49 1.56
CA ARG A 152 13.29 4.85 2.93
C ARG A 152 13.77 6.29 3.07
N ALA A 153 14.31 6.89 2.01
CA ALA A 153 14.89 8.22 2.03
C ALA A 153 13.88 9.31 1.64
N SER A 154 13.13 9.10 0.55
CA SER A 154 12.15 10.10 0.07
C SER A 154 10.76 9.94 0.64
N GLY A 155 10.44 8.77 1.19
CA GLY A 155 9.10 8.40 1.64
C GLY A 155 8.11 8.18 0.50
N LYS A 156 8.52 8.30 -0.77
CA LYS A 156 7.63 8.04 -1.91
C LYS A 156 7.13 6.60 -1.85
N VAL A 157 5.81 6.44 -1.93
CA VAL A 157 5.12 5.15 -2.00
C VAL A 157 4.70 4.91 -3.45
N THR A 158 4.93 3.71 -3.92
CA THR A 158 4.30 3.18 -5.14
C THR A 158 3.57 1.91 -4.75
N GLY A 159 2.41 1.68 -5.36
CA GLY A 159 1.67 0.45 -5.16
C GLY A 159 0.86 0.03 -6.37
N TYR A 160 0.38 -1.20 -6.33
CA TYR A 160 -0.49 -1.78 -7.33
C TYR A 160 -1.59 -2.56 -6.62
N TYR A 161 -2.84 -2.21 -6.88
CA TYR A 161 -3.99 -2.96 -6.39
C TYR A 161 -4.11 -4.29 -7.14
N PHE A 162 -4.43 -5.34 -6.40
CA PHE A 162 -4.70 -6.67 -6.91
C PHE A 162 -6.02 -7.17 -6.35
N ASP A 163 -6.90 -7.55 -7.28
CA ASP A 163 -8.13 -8.29 -7.07
C ASP A 163 -8.39 -9.04 -8.38
N PRO A 164 -8.54 -10.38 -8.37
CA PRO A 164 -8.82 -11.17 -9.58
C PRO A 164 -10.05 -10.70 -10.37
N SER A 165 -11.01 -10.07 -9.70
CA SER A 165 -12.27 -9.60 -10.29
C SER A 165 -12.23 -8.14 -10.74
N SER A 166 -11.12 -7.45 -10.52
CA SER A 166 -10.97 -6.03 -10.84
C SER A 166 -10.14 -5.80 -12.10
N SER A 167 -10.25 -4.58 -12.66
CA SER A 167 -9.38 -4.17 -13.77
C SER A 167 -7.91 -4.19 -13.34
N PRO A 168 -7.00 -4.72 -14.17
CA PRO A 168 -5.59 -4.86 -13.81
C PRO A 168 -4.88 -3.51 -13.77
N ASP A 169 -3.67 -3.52 -13.20
CA ASP A 169 -2.69 -2.42 -13.26
C ASP A 169 -3.17 -1.08 -12.70
N GLN A 170 -4.05 -1.14 -11.71
CA GLN A 170 -4.44 0.03 -10.93
C GLN A 170 -3.26 0.49 -10.05
N LYS A 171 -2.55 1.51 -10.53
CA LYS A 171 -1.31 2.01 -9.91
C LYS A 171 -1.62 3.12 -8.90
N LEU A 172 -1.09 2.97 -7.69
CA LEU A 172 -1.11 3.95 -6.62
C LEU A 172 0.24 4.65 -6.52
N GLU A 173 0.25 5.97 -6.45
CA GLU A 173 1.46 6.76 -6.16
C GLU A 173 1.16 7.79 -5.09
N LEU A 174 1.91 7.74 -3.97
CA LEU A 174 1.75 8.67 -2.86
C LEU A 174 3.08 9.29 -2.47
N THR A 175 3.03 10.52 -1.96
CA THR A 175 4.17 11.29 -1.46
C THR A 175 3.89 11.66 0.00
N PRO A 176 4.89 11.62 0.90
CA PRO A 176 4.69 12.00 2.29
C PRO A 176 4.32 13.48 2.37
N VAL A 177 3.25 13.77 3.09
CA VAL A 177 2.92 15.14 3.46
C VAL A 177 3.91 15.55 4.54
N ARG A 178 4.65 16.63 4.29
CA ARG A 178 5.52 17.21 5.31
C ARG A 178 4.64 17.89 6.33
N ALA A 179 4.86 17.62 7.61
CA ALA A 179 4.35 18.51 8.65
C ALA A 179 4.86 19.92 8.32
N GLY A 180 3.98 20.92 8.34
CA GLY A 180 4.37 22.31 8.16
C GLY A 180 5.38 22.77 9.22
N PRO A 181 5.78 24.05 9.23
CA PRO A 181 6.77 24.60 10.18
C PRO A 181 6.42 24.36 11.66
N ALA A 182 5.16 24.03 11.97
CA ALA A 182 4.71 23.54 13.26
C ALA A 182 4.75 22.00 13.28
N GLY A 183 5.93 21.45 13.55
CA GLY A 183 6.17 20.01 13.70
C GLY A 183 5.46 19.37 14.90
N PHE A 184 4.12 19.34 14.88
CA PHE A 184 3.35 18.48 15.76
C PHE A 184 3.16 17.13 15.06
N ALA A 185 4.14 16.24 15.24
CA ALA A 185 3.80 14.82 15.28
C ALA A 185 2.89 14.63 16.50
N PHE A 186 1.72 14.01 16.32
CA PHE A 186 0.84 13.70 17.44
C PHE A 186 1.65 12.92 18.51
N PRO A 187 1.55 13.29 19.80
CA PRO A 187 2.25 12.59 20.85
C PRO A 187 1.83 11.11 20.84
N HIS A 188 2.81 10.23 20.71
CA HIS A 188 2.63 8.81 20.94
C HIS A 188 2.32 8.61 22.42
N TYR A 189 1.14 8.11 22.75
CA TYR A 189 0.83 7.62 24.09
C TYR A 189 0.95 6.10 24.09
N GLU A 190 1.75 5.59 25.02
CA GLU A 190 1.80 4.18 25.37
C GLU A 190 0.99 4.04 26.66
N LEU A 191 -0.14 3.34 26.61
CA LEU A 191 -0.87 2.98 27.83
C LEU A 191 -0.21 1.74 28.42
N ALA A 192 0.22 1.87 29.68
CA ALA A 192 0.87 0.83 30.47
C ALA A 192 -0.06 -0.32 30.83
#